data_AF-A0A173TPZ4-F1
#
_entry.id   AF-A0A173TPZ4-F1
#
_cell.length_a   1.000
_cell.length_b   1.000
_cell.length_c   1.000
_cell.angle_alpha   90.00
_cell.angle_beta   90.00
_cell.angle_gamma   90.00
#
_symmetry.space_group_name_H-M   'P 1'
#
loop_
_entity.id
_entity.type
_entity.pdbx_description
1 polymer ?
#
loop_
_entity_poly.entity_id
_entity_poly.type
_entity_poly.pdbx_seq_one_letter_code
_entity_poly.pdbx_strand_id
1 'polypeptide(L)'
;MRKRKLTFGLFSLMMAASVALTGNVNVSAATKKLSVNRVYENATVIKGKTKKKNVVKVKVGKKTYKVKANKKGKFKVKVPKVKAGKKYTVKSYKKKKLYAKKTVYGIAKTVKVNKFTPSSRTISGYTRPSYKVQVTVNGKTYTKKANANSGAWKMTLSKKIGSDNVKVRVIKKNGKTFTVTTATHTHDYKPIYKTVHHDAQGHYETVTVPAYDEEKTVSHDICLRDGRDLTQDYLDSVKNKTYPDYDEATKKEWGWTEENGYPKLNEDAAVFINENLEIDKWAPTYSMYMGLHGWNGECDGHNYSLRPVIIKIHHDASTKQEWKVDQKAYDEKIITGYQCACGKTK
;
A
#
# COMPACT_ATOMS: atom_id res chain seq x y z
N MET A 1 -66.97 -16.20 31.66
CA MET A 1 -67.93 -17.19 31.11
C MET A 1 -69.11 -16.46 30.48
N ARG A 2 -69.62 -17.01 29.36
CA ARG A 2 -70.95 -16.82 28.74
C ARG A 2 -71.44 -15.39 28.43
N LYS A 3 -71.38 -14.99 27.14
CA LYS A 3 -72.43 -15.16 26.10
C LYS A 3 -73.69 -14.33 26.36
N ARG A 4 -73.95 -13.37 25.47
CA ARG A 4 -75.31 -12.92 25.14
C ARG A 4 -75.54 -13.14 23.64
N LYS A 5 -76.57 -13.92 23.32
CA LYS A 5 -77.31 -13.87 22.06
C LYS A 5 -78.64 -13.20 22.40
N LEU A 6 -79.16 -12.35 21.54
CA LEU A 6 -80.60 -12.26 21.26
C LEU A 6 -80.83 -11.51 19.95
N THR A 7 -81.76 -12.06 19.19
CA THR A 7 -82.23 -11.73 17.85
C THR A 7 -83.50 -10.87 17.91
N PHE A 8 -84.08 -10.58 16.73
CA PHE A 8 -85.30 -9.82 16.39
C PHE A 8 -85.04 -8.32 16.14
N GLY A 9 -85.58 -7.66 15.12
CA GLY A 9 -86.54 -8.02 14.08
C GLY A 9 -86.98 -6.72 13.37
N LEU A 10 -87.25 -6.82 12.06
CA LEU A 10 -87.86 -5.89 11.09
C LEU A 10 -88.54 -4.60 11.60
N PHE A 11 -88.32 -3.48 10.88
CA PHE A 11 -89.37 -2.50 10.56
C PHE A 11 -89.17 -1.91 9.15
N SER A 12 -90.31 -1.59 8.53
CA SER A 12 -90.55 -1.40 7.10
C SER A 12 -90.78 0.08 6.72
N LEU A 13 -90.77 0.33 5.40
CA LEU A 13 -91.54 1.34 4.64
C LEU A 13 -90.91 2.73 4.36
N MET A 14 -90.60 3.01 3.08
CA MET A 14 -91.38 3.93 2.21
C MET A 14 -90.84 4.04 0.76
N MET A 15 -91.79 4.03 -0.19
CA MET A 15 -91.71 4.39 -1.63
C MET A 15 -91.84 5.94 -1.76
N ALA A 16 -91.44 6.70 -2.79
CA ALA A 16 -91.40 6.49 -4.25
C ALA A 16 -90.59 7.59 -5.00
N ALA A 17 -90.22 7.28 -6.26
CA ALA A 17 -90.17 8.12 -7.51
C ALA A 17 -89.30 9.41 -7.58
N SER A 18 -88.58 9.80 -8.65
CA SER A 18 -88.18 9.23 -9.95
C SER A 18 -87.11 10.15 -10.62
N VAL A 19 -86.30 9.57 -11.53
CA VAL A 19 -85.55 10.16 -12.67
C VAL A 19 -84.36 11.10 -12.41
N ALA A 20 -83.14 10.59 -12.66
CA ALA A 20 -82.21 11.17 -13.64
C ALA A 20 -81.10 10.16 -14.01
N LEU A 21 -81.04 9.82 -15.29
CA LEU A 21 -80.00 9.01 -15.93
C LEU A 21 -78.63 9.67 -15.78
N THR A 22 -77.71 9.05 -15.03
CA THR A 22 -76.31 8.93 -15.47
C THR A 22 -75.83 7.54 -15.08
N GLY A 23 -75.87 6.62 -16.04
CA GLY A 23 -75.27 5.31 -15.90
C GLY A 23 -73.75 5.46 -15.84
N ASN A 24 -73.20 5.67 -14.65
CA ASN A 24 -71.79 5.37 -14.41
C ASN A 24 -71.65 3.85 -14.32
N VAL A 25 -71.63 3.21 -15.50
CA VAL A 25 -71.07 1.88 -15.65
C VAL A 25 -69.60 1.97 -15.25
N ASN A 26 -69.32 1.66 -13.98
CA ASN A 26 -68.00 1.26 -13.54
C ASN A 26 -67.68 -0.05 -14.27
N VAL A 27 -67.21 0.06 -15.51
CA VAL A 27 -66.66 -1.05 -16.26
C VAL A 27 -65.36 -1.42 -15.56
N SER A 28 -65.45 -2.31 -14.58
CA SER A 28 -64.29 -3.01 -14.04
C SER A 28 -63.62 -3.71 -15.22
N ALA A 29 -62.53 -3.13 -15.72
CA ALA A 29 -61.81 -3.67 -16.87
C ALA A 29 -61.39 -5.11 -16.54
N ALA A 30 -62.03 -6.08 -17.19
CA ALA A 30 -61.81 -7.50 -16.94
C ALA A 30 -60.30 -7.81 -16.94
N THR A 31 -59.78 -8.23 -15.78
CA THR A 31 -58.36 -8.42 -15.57
C THR A 31 -57.78 -9.39 -16.61
N LYS A 32 -56.80 -8.91 -17.36
CA LYS A 32 -56.16 -9.69 -18.44
C LYS A 32 -55.52 -10.96 -17.86
N LYS A 33 -56.11 -12.12 -18.17
CA LYS A 33 -55.73 -13.43 -17.61
C LYS A 33 -54.46 -13.98 -18.28
N LEU A 34 -53.32 -13.88 -17.60
CA LEU A 34 -52.09 -14.61 -17.90
C LEU A 34 -51.60 -15.33 -16.64
N SER A 35 -51.66 -16.66 -16.66
CA SER A 35 -51.10 -17.50 -15.61
C SER A 35 -49.93 -18.31 -16.15
N VAL A 36 -48.92 -18.49 -15.30
CA VAL A 36 -47.72 -19.27 -15.59
C VAL A 36 -47.54 -20.20 -14.40
N ASN A 37 -47.32 -21.48 -14.67
CA ASN A 37 -47.08 -22.46 -13.63
C ASN A 37 -45.73 -22.18 -12.95
N ARG A 38 -45.54 -22.73 -11.75
CA ARG A 38 -44.22 -22.73 -11.11
C ARG A 38 -43.21 -23.44 -12.00
N VAL A 39 -42.04 -22.83 -12.14
CA VAL A 39 -40.96 -23.33 -12.99
C VAL A 39 -39.80 -23.69 -12.09
N TYR A 40 -39.48 -24.99 -11.99
CA TYR A 40 -38.34 -25.45 -11.20
C TYR A 40 -37.06 -25.42 -12.02
N GLU A 41 -35.92 -25.41 -11.33
CA GLU A 41 -34.63 -25.56 -11.99
C GLU A 41 -34.56 -26.85 -12.83
N ASN A 42 -33.76 -26.78 -13.88
CA ASN A 42 -33.61 -27.80 -14.92
C ASN A 42 -34.87 -28.07 -15.75
N ALA A 43 -36.00 -27.39 -15.49
CA ALA A 43 -37.14 -27.43 -16.40
C ALA A 43 -36.74 -26.88 -17.78
N THR A 44 -37.08 -27.61 -18.83
CA THR A 44 -36.87 -27.24 -20.24
C THR A 44 -38.14 -26.67 -20.88
N VAL A 45 -39.19 -26.48 -20.09
CA VAL A 45 -40.51 -26.08 -20.56
C VAL A 45 -41.18 -25.15 -19.56
N ILE A 46 -41.74 -24.05 -20.05
CA ILE A 46 -42.61 -23.16 -19.28
C ILE A 46 -44.05 -23.32 -19.76
N LYS A 47 -44.94 -23.67 -18.83
CA LYS A 47 -46.37 -23.94 -19.07
C LYS A 47 -47.23 -22.85 -18.44
N GLY A 48 -48.40 -22.61 -19.01
CA GLY A 48 -49.38 -21.69 -18.44
C GLY A 48 -50.64 -21.55 -19.27
N LYS A 49 -51.46 -20.54 -18.94
CA LYS A 49 -52.69 -20.20 -19.65
C LYS A 49 -52.74 -18.71 -19.99
N THR A 50 -53.29 -18.38 -21.16
CA THR A 50 -53.61 -17.02 -21.59
C THR A 50 -54.85 -17.03 -22.48
N LYS A 51 -55.23 -15.90 -23.10
CA LYS A 51 -56.36 -15.86 -24.05
C LYS A 51 -56.07 -16.77 -25.25
N LYS A 52 -57.09 -17.54 -25.69
CA LYS A 52 -56.98 -18.49 -26.81
C LYS A 52 -56.32 -17.85 -28.04
N LYS A 53 -55.48 -18.62 -28.74
CA LYS A 53 -54.74 -18.18 -29.95
C LYS A 53 -53.74 -17.01 -29.76
N ASN A 54 -53.56 -16.46 -28.55
CA ASN A 54 -52.52 -15.44 -28.31
C ASN A 54 -51.11 -16.00 -28.51
N VAL A 55 -50.19 -15.13 -28.92
CA VAL A 55 -48.76 -15.45 -29.01
C VAL A 55 -48.10 -15.18 -27.67
N VAL A 56 -47.45 -16.20 -27.11
CA VAL A 56 -46.68 -16.09 -25.88
C VAL A 56 -45.19 -16.02 -26.24
N LYS A 57 -44.50 -15.01 -25.71
CA LYS A 57 -43.05 -14.82 -25.81
C LYS A 57 -42.43 -14.93 -24.42
N VAL A 58 -41.38 -15.72 -24.28
CA VAL A 58 -40.59 -15.88 -23.05
C VAL A 58 -39.17 -15.41 -23.34
N LYS A 59 -38.70 -14.42 -22.58
CA LYS A 59 -37.29 -13.98 -22.66
C LYS A 59 -36.44 -14.78 -21.67
N VAL A 60 -35.41 -15.45 -22.17
CA VAL A 60 -34.40 -16.19 -21.38
C VAL A 60 -33.02 -15.66 -21.76
N GLY A 61 -32.41 -14.88 -20.87
CA GLY A 61 -31.18 -14.14 -21.19
C GLY A 61 -31.43 -13.19 -22.37
N LYS A 62 -30.58 -13.27 -23.41
CA LYS A 62 -30.71 -12.49 -24.65
C LYS A 62 -31.73 -13.07 -25.64
N LYS A 63 -32.06 -14.37 -25.55
CA LYS A 63 -32.92 -15.09 -26.51
C LYS A 63 -34.40 -15.00 -26.14
N THR A 64 -35.28 -14.99 -27.15
CA THR A 64 -36.74 -15.00 -26.98
C THR A 64 -37.35 -16.24 -27.62
N TYR A 65 -38.14 -16.98 -26.84
CA TYR A 65 -38.82 -18.20 -27.26
C TYR A 65 -40.31 -17.90 -27.43
N LYS A 66 -40.91 -18.34 -28.54
CA LYS A 66 -42.28 -17.98 -28.91
C LYS A 66 -43.13 -19.23 -29.16
N VAL A 67 -44.37 -19.23 -28.69
CA VAL A 67 -45.39 -20.24 -29.06
C VAL A 67 -46.76 -19.58 -29.18
N LYS A 68 -47.65 -20.15 -30.00
CA LYS A 68 -49.06 -19.76 -30.04
C LYS A 68 -49.84 -20.61 -29.03
N ALA A 69 -50.68 -19.99 -28.19
CA ALA A 69 -51.54 -20.71 -27.26
C ALA A 69 -52.65 -21.46 -28.01
N ASN A 70 -53.06 -22.63 -27.51
CA ASN A 70 -54.06 -23.47 -28.18
C ASN A 70 -55.50 -22.91 -28.07
N LYS A 71 -56.49 -23.63 -28.62
CA LYS A 71 -57.92 -23.23 -28.58
C LYS A 71 -58.46 -23.04 -27.15
N LYS A 72 -57.89 -23.75 -26.15
CA LYS A 72 -58.19 -23.65 -24.71
C LYS A 72 -57.30 -22.63 -23.98
N GLY A 73 -56.45 -21.87 -24.69
CA GLY A 73 -55.55 -20.87 -24.11
C GLY A 73 -54.33 -21.43 -23.38
N LYS A 74 -54.10 -22.75 -23.40
CA LYS A 74 -52.90 -23.38 -22.80
C LYS A 74 -51.69 -23.16 -23.71
N PHE A 75 -50.52 -22.93 -23.11
CA PHE A 75 -49.25 -22.83 -23.83
C PHE A 75 -48.16 -23.68 -23.19
N LYS A 76 -47.18 -24.11 -24.01
CA LYS A 76 -46.00 -24.88 -23.64
C LYS A 76 -44.80 -24.35 -24.42
N VAL A 77 -43.97 -23.51 -23.80
CA VAL A 77 -42.79 -22.91 -24.44
C VAL A 77 -41.56 -23.75 -24.08
N LYS A 78 -40.92 -24.39 -25.06
CA LYS A 78 -39.62 -25.05 -24.87
C LYS A 78 -38.54 -23.96 -24.68
N VAL A 79 -37.71 -24.12 -23.66
CA VAL A 79 -36.63 -23.19 -23.28
C VAL A 79 -35.40 -23.99 -22.82
N PRO A 80 -34.19 -23.39 -22.83
CA PRO A 80 -33.03 -23.97 -22.17
C PRO A 80 -33.31 -24.22 -20.68
N LYS A 81 -32.52 -25.13 -20.08
CA LYS A 81 -32.62 -25.49 -18.66
C LYS A 81 -32.72 -24.23 -17.79
N VAL A 82 -33.82 -24.14 -17.05
CA VAL A 82 -34.08 -23.03 -16.14
C VAL A 82 -33.10 -23.07 -14.97
N LYS A 83 -32.52 -21.91 -14.63
CA LYS A 83 -31.60 -21.76 -13.49
C LYS A 83 -32.35 -21.22 -12.28
N ALA A 84 -32.07 -21.77 -11.10
CA ALA A 84 -32.64 -21.28 -9.84
C ALA A 84 -32.35 -19.78 -9.64
N GLY A 85 -33.32 -19.05 -9.08
CA GLY A 85 -33.21 -17.62 -8.80
C GLY A 85 -33.29 -16.69 -10.01
N LYS A 86 -33.22 -17.22 -11.24
CA LYS A 86 -33.27 -16.39 -12.46
C LYS A 86 -34.70 -15.97 -12.81
N LYS A 87 -34.81 -14.74 -13.31
CA LYS A 87 -36.06 -14.08 -13.69
C LYS A 87 -36.41 -14.43 -15.13
N TYR A 88 -37.65 -14.84 -15.35
CA TYR A 88 -38.20 -15.17 -16.66
C TYR A 88 -39.43 -14.31 -16.91
N THR A 89 -39.39 -13.49 -17.95
CA THR A 89 -40.51 -12.63 -18.32
C THR A 89 -41.32 -13.29 -19.43
N VAL A 90 -42.59 -13.57 -19.11
CA VAL A 90 -43.57 -14.13 -20.02
C VAL A 90 -44.51 -13.02 -20.47
N LYS A 91 -44.56 -12.75 -21.77
CA LYS A 91 -45.44 -11.75 -22.37
C LYS A 91 -46.43 -12.45 -23.30
N SER A 92 -47.72 -12.18 -23.14
CA SER A 92 -48.78 -12.62 -24.05
C SER A 92 -49.17 -11.48 -24.96
N TYR A 93 -49.37 -11.75 -26.24
CA TYR A 93 -49.74 -10.79 -27.27
C TYR A 93 -51.01 -11.24 -28.00
N LYS A 94 -51.94 -10.31 -28.19
CA LYS A 94 -53.09 -10.48 -29.07
C LYS A 94 -52.77 -9.75 -30.37
N LYS A 95 -52.60 -10.49 -31.47
CA LYS A 95 -52.00 -9.95 -32.70
C LYS A 95 -50.64 -9.31 -32.38
N LYS A 96 -50.43 -8.02 -32.70
CA LYS A 96 -49.20 -7.27 -32.40
C LYS A 96 -49.23 -6.53 -31.04
N LYS A 97 -50.40 -6.42 -30.38
CA LYS A 97 -50.57 -5.65 -29.13
C LYS A 97 -50.28 -6.51 -27.89
N LEU A 98 -49.56 -5.94 -26.90
CA LEU A 98 -49.28 -6.60 -25.62
C LEU A 98 -50.60 -6.84 -24.87
N TYR A 99 -50.90 -8.11 -24.63
CA TYR A 99 -52.09 -8.50 -23.88
C TYR A 99 -51.82 -8.46 -22.38
N ALA A 100 -50.79 -9.17 -21.91
CA ALA A 100 -50.43 -9.24 -20.49
C ALA A 100 -48.95 -9.61 -20.31
N LYS A 101 -48.39 -9.30 -19.15
CA LYS A 101 -47.01 -9.63 -18.77
C LYS A 101 -47.01 -10.29 -17.39
N LYS A 102 -46.23 -11.35 -17.22
CA LYS A 102 -46.03 -12.03 -15.95
C LYS A 102 -44.56 -12.36 -15.77
N THR A 103 -44.05 -12.13 -14.56
CA THR A 103 -42.70 -12.52 -14.15
C THR A 103 -42.78 -13.81 -13.34
N VAL A 104 -41.93 -14.77 -13.66
CA VAL A 104 -41.71 -15.97 -12.86
C VAL A 104 -40.22 -16.16 -12.59
N TYR A 105 -39.91 -16.95 -11.57
CA TYR A 105 -38.55 -17.26 -11.18
C TYR A 105 -38.30 -18.76 -11.32
N GLY A 106 -37.07 -19.14 -11.66
CA GLY A 106 -36.62 -20.52 -11.53
C GLY A 106 -36.54 -20.89 -10.05
N ILE A 107 -37.31 -21.90 -9.63
CA ILE A 107 -37.40 -22.32 -8.23
C ILE A 107 -36.39 -23.44 -7.96
N ALA A 108 -35.59 -23.29 -6.91
CA ALA A 108 -34.68 -24.35 -6.46
C ALA A 108 -35.47 -25.56 -5.94
N LYS A 109 -35.03 -26.78 -6.28
CA LYS A 109 -35.65 -28.02 -5.79
C LYS A 109 -35.25 -28.29 -4.35
N THR A 110 -33.99 -28.03 -4.01
CA THR A 110 -33.36 -28.14 -2.68
C THR A 110 -32.81 -26.78 -2.24
N VAL A 111 -32.28 -26.70 -1.01
CA VAL A 111 -31.60 -25.49 -0.55
C VAL A 111 -30.31 -25.28 -1.35
N LYS A 112 -30.08 -24.03 -1.75
CA LYS A 112 -28.84 -23.59 -2.39
C LYS A 112 -28.31 -22.40 -1.62
N VAL A 113 -27.05 -22.46 -1.25
CA VAL A 113 -26.31 -21.36 -0.62
C VAL A 113 -25.42 -20.75 -1.70
N ASN A 114 -25.46 -19.43 -1.84
CA ASN A 114 -24.56 -18.71 -2.74
C ASN A 114 -23.15 -18.70 -2.16
N LYS A 115 -22.13 -18.54 -3.02
CA LYS A 115 -20.73 -18.40 -2.58
C LYS A 115 -20.59 -17.24 -1.59
N PHE A 116 -19.76 -17.45 -0.58
CA PHE A 116 -19.40 -16.46 0.43
C PHE A 116 -17.94 -16.66 0.86
N THR A 117 -17.33 -15.62 1.37
CA THR A 117 -15.95 -15.61 1.88
C THR A 117 -15.94 -15.55 3.41
N PRO A 118 -14.82 -15.84 4.08
CA PRO A 118 -14.69 -15.65 5.52
C PRO A 118 -14.97 -14.21 5.98
N SER A 119 -14.65 -13.23 5.13
CA SER A 119 -14.88 -11.80 5.37
C SER A 119 -16.34 -11.37 5.14
N SER A 120 -17.17 -12.22 4.53
CA SER A 120 -18.56 -11.88 4.22
C SER A 120 -19.38 -11.65 5.49
N ARG A 121 -20.29 -10.67 5.45
CA ARG A 121 -21.30 -10.41 6.50
C ARG A 121 -22.70 -10.83 6.09
N THR A 122 -22.86 -11.43 4.92
CA THR A 122 -24.17 -11.83 4.39
C THR A 122 -24.12 -13.23 3.85
N ILE A 123 -25.11 -14.03 4.21
CA ILE A 123 -25.35 -15.35 3.63
C ILE A 123 -26.65 -15.28 2.86
N SER A 124 -26.64 -15.79 1.63
CA SER A 124 -27.80 -15.75 0.76
C SER A 124 -27.95 -17.03 -0.03
N GLY A 125 -29.12 -17.22 -0.60
CA GLY A 125 -29.38 -18.42 -1.35
C GLY A 125 -30.81 -18.51 -1.85
N TYR A 126 -31.17 -19.73 -2.25
CA TYR A 126 -32.49 -20.06 -2.75
C TYR A 126 -32.99 -21.33 -2.08
N THR A 127 -34.30 -21.37 -1.85
CA THR A 127 -35.02 -22.57 -1.42
C THR A 127 -36.40 -22.57 -2.07
N ARG A 128 -37.31 -23.43 -1.63
CA ARG A 128 -38.70 -23.40 -2.08
C ARG A 128 -39.42 -22.13 -1.56
N PRO A 129 -40.34 -21.53 -2.33
CA PRO A 129 -40.94 -20.27 -1.95
C PRO A 129 -41.70 -20.32 -0.62
N SER A 130 -41.50 -19.27 0.19
CA SER A 130 -42.05 -19.10 1.54
C SER A 130 -41.61 -20.11 2.60
N TYR A 131 -40.62 -20.97 2.34
CA TYR A 131 -40.06 -21.84 3.38
C TYR A 131 -39.25 -21.00 4.37
N LYS A 132 -39.12 -21.47 5.62
CA LYS A 132 -38.24 -20.82 6.60
C LYS A 132 -36.84 -21.38 6.46
N VAL A 133 -35.83 -20.52 6.49
CA VAL A 133 -34.41 -20.88 6.47
C VAL A 133 -33.82 -20.49 7.81
N GLN A 134 -33.08 -21.41 8.41
CA GLN A 134 -32.27 -21.20 9.60
C GLN A 134 -30.80 -21.35 9.23
N VAL A 135 -29.97 -20.40 9.63
CA VAL A 135 -28.54 -20.38 9.36
C VAL A 135 -27.82 -20.30 10.70
N THR A 136 -26.95 -21.25 10.98
CA THR A 136 -26.13 -21.28 12.18
C THR A 136 -24.67 -21.02 11.80
N VAL A 137 -24.09 -19.99 12.41
CA VAL A 137 -22.71 -19.52 12.19
C VAL A 137 -22.17 -18.99 13.52
N ASN A 138 -20.95 -19.39 13.89
CA ASN A 138 -20.28 -18.99 15.14
C ASN A 138 -21.16 -19.23 16.38
N GLY A 139 -21.79 -20.40 16.46
CA GLY A 139 -22.75 -20.76 17.53
C GLY A 139 -24.10 -20.03 17.50
N LYS A 140 -24.26 -18.97 16.70
CA LYS A 140 -25.50 -18.17 16.63
C LYS A 140 -26.40 -18.61 15.48
N THR A 141 -27.70 -18.72 15.76
CA THR A 141 -28.71 -19.11 14.76
C THR A 141 -29.58 -17.93 14.33
N TYR A 142 -29.72 -17.76 13.02
CA TYR A 142 -30.51 -16.73 12.37
C TYR A 142 -31.65 -17.37 11.60
N THR A 143 -32.86 -16.83 11.69
CA THR A 143 -34.04 -17.40 11.01
C THR A 143 -34.71 -16.38 10.12
N LYS A 144 -35.04 -16.74 8.87
CA LYS A 144 -35.75 -15.87 7.93
C LYS A 144 -36.64 -16.66 6.99
N LYS A 145 -37.79 -16.08 6.64
CA LYS A 145 -38.69 -16.63 5.62
C LYS A 145 -38.18 -16.27 4.23
N ALA A 146 -38.08 -17.26 3.35
CA ALA A 146 -37.71 -17.05 1.95
C ALA A 146 -38.83 -16.32 1.18
N ASN A 147 -38.45 -15.60 0.14
CA ASN A 147 -39.38 -14.85 -0.70
C ASN A 147 -40.48 -15.77 -1.27
N ALA A 148 -41.73 -15.30 -1.25
CA ALA A 148 -42.90 -16.09 -1.62
C ALA A 148 -43.00 -16.44 -3.11
N ASN A 149 -42.24 -15.74 -3.97
CA ASN A 149 -42.26 -15.92 -5.42
C ASN A 149 -41.01 -16.62 -5.92
N SER A 150 -39.83 -16.17 -5.49
CA SER A 150 -38.53 -16.68 -5.97
C SER A 150 -37.90 -17.72 -5.06
N GLY A 151 -38.30 -17.79 -3.79
CA GLY A 151 -37.60 -18.59 -2.79
C GLY A 151 -36.22 -18.05 -2.40
N ALA A 152 -35.88 -16.84 -2.84
CA ALA A 152 -34.65 -16.16 -2.44
C ALA A 152 -34.67 -15.82 -0.95
N TRP A 153 -33.52 -15.94 -0.30
CA TRP A 153 -33.31 -15.53 1.08
C TRP A 153 -31.94 -14.88 1.22
N LYS A 154 -31.83 -13.92 2.13
CA LYS A 154 -30.59 -13.21 2.48
C LYS A 154 -30.65 -12.81 3.94
N MET A 155 -29.62 -13.18 4.69
CA MET A 155 -29.41 -12.81 6.08
C MET A 155 -28.14 -11.99 6.19
N THR A 156 -28.21 -10.92 6.97
CA THR A 156 -27.05 -10.10 7.33
C THR A 156 -26.67 -10.47 8.76
N LEU A 157 -25.39 -10.74 8.98
CA LEU A 157 -24.81 -11.13 10.25
C LEU A 157 -24.20 -9.91 10.93
N SER A 158 -24.20 -9.90 12.25
CA SER A 158 -23.55 -8.84 13.04
C SER A 158 -22.04 -8.90 12.86
N LYS A 159 -21.44 -10.10 12.96
CA LYS A 159 -20.01 -10.38 12.77
C LYS A 159 -19.73 -10.97 11.37
N LYS A 160 -18.46 -10.96 10.95
CA LYS A 160 -18.00 -11.69 9.75
C LYS A 160 -18.22 -13.20 9.95
N ILE A 161 -18.41 -13.93 8.84
CA ILE A 161 -18.65 -15.39 8.89
C ILE A 161 -17.46 -16.12 9.53
N GLY A 162 -16.23 -15.72 9.22
CA GLY A 162 -15.03 -16.39 9.69
C GLY A 162 -14.72 -17.66 8.90
N SER A 163 -13.82 -18.48 9.44
CA SER A 163 -13.37 -19.74 8.84
C SER A 163 -14.39 -20.87 8.96
N ASP A 164 -15.36 -20.74 9.87
CA ASP A 164 -16.27 -21.81 10.24
C ASP A 164 -17.21 -22.20 9.10
N ASN A 165 -17.54 -23.50 9.08
CA ASN A 165 -18.56 -24.03 8.19
C ASN A 165 -19.95 -23.52 8.59
N VAL A 166 -20.73 -23.09 7.60
CA VAL A 166 -22.08 -22.57 7.83
C VAL A 166 -23.09 -23.71 7.73
N LYS A 167 -23.84 -23.97 8.80
CA LYS A 167 -24.95 -24.94 8.78
C LYS A 167 -26.24 -24.24 8.35
N VAL A 168 -26.86 -24.71 7.27
CA VAL A 168 -28.12 -24.17 6.75
C VAL A 168 -29.22 -25.23 6.84
N ARG A 169 -30.28 -24.91 7.58
CA ARG A 169 -31.47 -25.76 7.75
C ARG A 169 -32.68 -25.11 7.09
N VAL A 170 -33.50 -25.88 6.38
CA VAL A 170 -34.75 -25.39 5.77
C VAL A 170 -35.95 -26.11 6.36
N ILE A 171 -36.97 -25.33 6.77
CA ILE A 171 -38.24 -25.81 7.33
C ILE A 171 -39.37 -25.56 6.32
N LYS A 172 -40.12 -26.61 5.99
CA LYS A 172 -41.33 -26.53 5.14
C LYS A 172 -42.41 -25.63 5.76
N LYS A 173 -43.36 -25.17 4.94
CA LYS A 173 -44.52 -24.36 5.38
C LYS A 173 -45.33 -24.99 6.52
N ASN A 174 -45.46 -26.32 6.51
CA ASN A 174 -46.20 -27.10 7.49
C ASN A 174 -45.33 -27.60 8.67
N GLY A 175 -44.08 -27.14 8.78
CA GLY A 175 -43.16 -27.52 9.86
C GLY A 175 -42.46 -28.89 9.71
N LYS A 176 -42.98 -29.82 8.88
CA LYS A 176 -42.67 -31.26 8.96
C LYS A 176 -41.47 -31.80 8.14
N THR A 177 -40.54 -30.98 7.65
CA THR A 177 -39.32 -31.52 6.99
C THR A 177 -38.16 -30.57 7.07
N PHE A 178 -36.99 -31.15 7.33
CA PHE A 178 -35.73 -30.47 7.53
C PHE A 178 -34.72 -30.95 6.50
N THR A 179 -34.18 -30.02 5.71
CA THR A 179 -32.96 -30.27 4.93
C THR A 179 -31.84 -29.51 5.61
N VAL A 180 -30.77 -30.20 5.98
CA VAL A 180 -29.56 -29.60 6.53
C VAL A 180 -28.46 -29.69 5.47
N THR A 181 -27.75 -28.60 5.24
CA THR A 181 -26.58 -28.58 4.37
C THR A 181 -25.50 -27.75 5.03
N THR A 182 -24.28 -28.27 5.02
CA THR A 182 -23.09 -27.55 5.45
C THR A 182 -22.49 -26.86 4.23
N ALA A 183 -22.40 -25.54 4.26
CA ALA A 183 -21.80 -24.75 3.20
C ALA A 183 -20.40 -24.31 3.63
N THR A 184 -19.42 -24.56 2.77
CA THR A 184 -18.03 -24.13 2.93
C THR A 184 -17.84 -22.74 2.30
N HIS A 185 -16.92 -21.97 2.85
CA HIS A 185 -16.54 -20.68 2.26
C HIS A 185 -15.64 -20.88 1.04
N THR A 186 -15.59 -19.86 0.18
CA THR A 186 -14.59 -19.74 -0.88
C THR A 186 -13.45 -18.86 -0.40
N HIS A 187 -12.21 -19.27 -0.69
CA HIS A 187 -11.02 -18.49 -0.36
C HIS A 187 -10.92 -17.25 -1.25
N ASP A 188 -10.65 -16.12 -0.61
CA ASP A 188 -10.34 -14.84 -1.21
C ASP A 188 -8.94 -14.45 -0.72
N TYR A 189 -7.95 -14.68 -1.59
CA TYR A 189 -6.53 -14.60 -1.27
C TYR A 189 -6.00 -13.20 -1.57
N LYS A 190 -5.35 -12.58 -0.59
CA LYS A 190 -4.73 -11.26 -0.70
C LYS A 190 -3.21 -11.38 -0.60
N PRO A 191 -2.44 -10.57 -1.36
CA PRO A 191 -0.98 -10.63 -1.33
C PRO A 191 -0.44 -10.24 0.05
N ILE A 192 0.62 -10.93 0.46
CA ILE A 192 1.47 -10.59 1.61
C ILE A 192 2.77 -10.03 1.05
N TYR A 193 3.27 -8.95 1.66
CA TYR A 193 4.49 -8.28 1.22
C TYR A 193 5.59 -8.40 2.27
N LYS A 194 6.84 -8.44 1.80
CA LYS A 194 8.04 -8.22 2.60
C LYS A 194 8.80 -7.03 2.00
N THR A 195 9.35 -6.18 2.85
CA THR A 195 10.27 -5.12 2.42
C THR A 195 11.69 -5.67 2.39
N VAL A 196 12.38 -5.46 1.28
CA VAL A 196 13.81 -5.77 1.11
C VAL A 196 14.54 -4.44 0.94
N HIS A 197 15.59 -4.25 1.72
CA HIS A 197 16.46 -3.08 1.63
C HIS A 197 17.59 -3.38 0.65
N HIS A 198 17.86 -2.43 -0.24
CA HIS A 198 19.01 -2.45 -1.14
C HIS A 198 19.92 -1.28 -0.78
N ASP A 199 21.18 -1.57 -0.44
CA ASP A 199 22.17 -0.57 -0.07
C ASP A 199 22.55 0.31 -1.27
N ALA A 200 23.12 1.49 -0.99
CA ALA A 200 23.63 2.36 -2.04
C ALA A 200 24.85 1.73 -2.73
N GLN A 201 24.91 1.85 -4.05
CA GLN A 201 26.04 1.38 -4.85
C GLN A 201 26.80 2.58 -5.40
N GLY A 202 28.13 2.44 -5.50
CA GLY A 202 29.02 3.51 -5.93
C GLY A 202 30.42 3.01 -6.24
N HIS A 203 31.29 3.95 -6.58
CA HIS A 203 32.71 3.71 -6.84
C HIS A 203 33.55 4.89 -6.37
N TYR A 204 34.86 4.66 -6.23
CA TYR A 204 35.81 5.75 -5.95
C TYR A 204 36.31 6.37 -7.26
N GLU A 205 36.28 7.69 -7.33
CA GLU A 205 36.92 8.47 -8.39
C GLU A 205 38.15 9.19 -7.85
N THR A 206 39.20 9.26 -8.68
CA THR A 206 40.39 10.04 -8.38
C THR A 206 40.15 11.49 -8.77
N VAL A 207 40.22 12.40 -7.79
CA VAL A 207 40.04 13.84 -8.00
C VAL A 207 41.36 14.55 -7.77
N THR A 208 41.72 15.45 -8.67
CA THR A 208 42.89 16.31 -8.56
C THR A 208 42.61 17.48 -7.61
N VAL A 209 43.48 17.66 -6.63
CA VAL A 209 43.56 18.86 -5.80
C VAL A 209 44.63 19.75 -6.42
N PRO A 210 44.29 20.93 -6.95
CA PRO A 210 45.29 21.83 -7.54
C PRO A 210 46.27 22.31 -6.46
N ALA A 211 47.47 22.71 -6.91
CA ALA A 211 48.44 23.36 -6.04
C ALA A 211 47.82 24.64 -5.43
N TYR A 212 48.14 24.92 -4.18
CA TYR A 212 47.65 26.11 -3.48
C TYR A 212 48.67 26.62 -2.47
N ASP A 213 48.62 27.91 -2.21
CA ASP A 213 49.43 28.54 -1.17
C ASP A 213 48.59 28.66 0.11
N GLU A 214 49.18 28.25 1.23
CA GLU A 214 48.61 28.40 2.56
C GLU A 214 49.37 29.49 3.31
N GLU A 215 48.65 30.48 3.84
CA GLU A 215 49.23 31.46 4.76
C GLU A 215 49.23 30.88 6.18
N LYS A 216 50.41 30.79 6.79
CA LYS A 216 50.58 30.31 8.16
C LYS A 216 51.21 31.41 9.00
N THR A 217 50.66 31.63 10.19
CA THR A 217 51.29 32.49 11.18
C THR A 217 52.29 31.67 11.99
N VAL A 218 53.56 32.05 11.92
CA VAL A 218 54.67 31.50 12.69
C VAL A 218 55.24 32.57 13.60
N SER A 219 56.12 32.19 14.51
CA SER A 219 56.76 33.11 15.44
C SER A 219 58.22 33.26 15.10
N HIS A 220 58.67 34.49 14.84
CA HIS A 220 60.07 34.84 14.58
C HIS A 220 60.65 35.65 15.74
N ASP A 221 61.93 35.46 16.03
CA ASP A 221 62.68 36.28 16.98
C ASP A 221 63.19 37.54 16.28
N ILE A 222 62.65 38.69 16.69
CA ILE A 222 63.01 39.98 16.13
C ILE A 222 63.96 40.70 17.07
N CYS A 223 65.14 41.08 16.59
CA CYS A 223 66.12 41.82 17.37
C CYS A 223 65.53 43.18 17.79
N LEU A 224 65.54 43.50 19.08
CA LEU A 224 64.97 44.74 19.61
C LEU A 224 65.86 45.96 19.36
N ARG A 225 67.13 45.75 19.01
CA ARG A 225 68.10 46.81 18.79
C ARG A 225 68.04 47.36 17.36
N ASP A 226 68.06 46.49 16.36
CA ASP A 226 68.14 46.85 14.95
C ASP A 226 66.91 46.41 14.13
N GLY A 227 65.98 45.67 14.72
CA GLY A 227 64.75 45.22 14.07
C GLY A 227 64.94 44.06 13.09
N ARG A 228 66.14 43.46 13.01
CA ARG A 228 66.37 42.30 12.14
C ARG A 228 65.55 41.10 12.58
N ASP A 229 65.05 40.37 11.60
CA ASP A 229 64.38 39.10 11.79
C ASP A 229 65.44 38.00 11.89
N LEU A 230 65.76 37.61 13.12
CA LEU A 230 66.85 36.68 13.39
C LEU A 230 66.49 35.26 12.93
N THR A 231 65.21 34.89 13.03
CA THR A 231 64.73 33.60 12.53
C THR A 231 64.86 33.54 11.01
N GLN A 232 64.40 34.56 10.29
CA GLN A 232 64.53 34.63 8.83
C GLN A 232 66.00 34.69 8.39
N ASP A 233 66.84 35.47 9.06
CA ASP A 233 68.28 35.57 8.74
C ASP A 233 68.98 34.22 8.89
N TYR A 234 68.68 33.47 9.96
CA TYR A 234 69.16 32.11 10.11
C TYR A 234 68.68 31.20 8.97
N LEU A 235 67.38 31.19 8.68
CA LEU A 235 66.79 30.37 7.62
C LEU A 235 67.40 30.68 6.24
N ASP A 236 67.58 31.95 5.93
CA ASP A 236 68.22 32.42 4.69
C ASP A 236 69.68 31.98 4.63
N SER A 237 70.40 32.04 5.75
CA SER A 237 71.78 31.56 5.81
C SER A 237 71.91 30.06 5.56
N VAL A 238 70.95 29.26 6.04
CA VAL A 238 70.94 27.82 5.80
C VAL A 238 70.55 27.52 4.35
N LYS A 239 69.50 28.16 3.85
CA LYS A 239 69.04 28.01 2.46
C LYS A 239 70.13 28.37 1.45
N ASN A 240 70.87 29.44 1.72
CA ASN A 240 71.93 29.93 0.84
C ASN A 240 73.31 29.35 1.17
N LYS A 241 73.44 28.53 2.22
CA LYS A 241 74.71 27.99 2.72
C LYS A 241 75.76 29.06 3.02
N THR A 242 75.32 30.18 3.60
CA THR A 242 76.18 31.33 3.98
C THR A 242 76.44 31.41 5.48
N TYR A 243 76.07 30.37 6.24
CA TYR A 243 76.41 30.29 7.67
C TYR A 243 77.93 30.17 7.87
N PRO A 244 78.48 30.71 8.97
CA PRO A 244 79.90 30.60 9.29
C PRO A 244 80.34 29.15 9.52
N ASP A 245 81.55 28.84 9.08
CA ASP A 245 82.22 27.59 9.41
C ASP A 245 83.16 27.80 10.61
N TYR A 246 82.72 27.35 11.79
CA TYR A 246 83.45 27.55 13.03
C TYR A 246 84.64 26.59 13.18
N ASP A 247 85.60 26.95 14.04
CA ASP A 247 86.72 26.06 14.37
C ASP A 247 86.24 24.78 15.07
N GLU A 248 87.09 23.75 15.05
CA GLU A 248 86.74 22.45 15.61
C GLU A 248 86.40 22.48 17.11
N ALA A 249 87.01 23.37 17.89
CA ALA A 249 86.75 23.43 19.32
C ALA A 249 85.32 23.93 19.56
N THR A 250 84.93 25.02 18.88
CA THR A 250 83.55 25.55 18.94
C THR A 250 82.53 24.57 18.37
N LYS A 251 82.83 23.89 17.25
CA LYS A 251 81.96 22.82 16.72
C LYS A 251 81.69 21.73 17.76
N LYS A 252 82.75 21.21 18.39
CA LYS A 252 82.66 20.15 19.41
C LYS A 252 81.90 20.59 20.66
N GLU A 253 82.04 21.84 21.08
CA GLU A 253 81.28 22.42 22.21
C GLU A 253 79.77 22.37 21.97
N TRP A 254 79.34 22.60 20.73
CA TRP A 254 77.93 22.53 20.31
C TRP A 254 77.49 21.13 19.84
N GLY A 255 78.23 20.08 20.21
CA GLY A 255 77.86 18.69 19.99
C GLY A 255 77.98 18.21 18.54
N TRP A 256 78.70 18.95 17.68
CA TRP A 256 78.93 18.56 16.30
C TRP A 256 79.77 17.28 16.18
N THR A 257 79.46 16.45 15.18
CA THR A 257 80.26 15.27 14.80
C THR A 257 80.43 15.19 13.29
N GLU A 258 81.52 14.57 12.82
CA GLU A 258 81.76 14.36 11.38
C GLU A 258 80.66 13.51 10.71
N GLU A 259 80.06 12.56 11.44
CA GLU A 259 79.03 11.67 10.88
C GLU A 259 77.65 12.35 10.82
N ASN A 260 77.27 13.04 11.91
CA ASN A 260 75.90 13.52 12.11
C ASN A 260 75.74 15.04 11.98
N GLY A 261 76.82 15.79 11.79
CA GLY A 261 76.78 17.25 11.78
C GLY A 261 76.38 17.81 13.14
N TYR A 262 75.69 18.96 13.15
CA TYR A 262 75.15 19.58 14.36
C TYR A 262 73.84 18.92 14.79
N PRO A 263 73.68 18.56 16.07
CA PRO A 263 72.46 17.92 16.56
C PRO A 263 71.28 18.90 16.49
N LYS A 264 70.23 18.55 15.74
CA LYS A 264 69.00 19.35 15.62
C LYS A 264 67.95 18.80 16.58
N LEU A 265 68.00 19.23 17.83
CA LEU A 265 67.04 18.79 18.85
C LEU A 265 65.75 19.61 18.75
N ASN A 266 64.59 18.96 18.84
CA ASN A 266 63.23 19.50 18.94
C ASN A 266 62.99 20.95 18.44
N GLU A 267 63.38 21.96 19.22
CA GLU A 267 63.20 23.38 18.92
C GLU A 267 64.02 23.84 17.70
N ASP A 268 65.28 23.39 17.58
CA ASP A 268 66.13 23.69 16.43
C ASP A 268 65.58 23.08 15.14
N ALA A 269 65.00 21.87 15.23
CA ALA A 269 64.36 21.22 14.09
C ALA A 269 63.02 21.89 13.72
N ALA A 270 62.28 22.41 14.71
CA ALA A 270 61.01 23.08 14.49
C ALA A 270 61.14 24.35 13.65
N VAL A 271 62.26 25.07 13.75
CA VAL A 271 62.54 26.27 12.91
C VAL A 271 62.54 25.92 11.42
N PHE A 272 63.11 24.78 11.04
CA PHE A 272 63.08 24.30 9.65
C PHE A 272 61.69 23.85 9.23
N ILE A 273 61.04 23.02 10.06
CA ILE A 273 59.75 22.41 9.75
C ILE A 273 58.64 23.46 9.65
N ASN A 274 58.69 24.50 10.47
CA ASN A 274 57.69 25.56 10.44
C ASN A 274 57.65 26.32 9.12
N GLU A 275 58.80 26.40 8.44
CA GLU A 275 59.02 27.05 7.15
C GLU A 275 59.08 26.07 5.97
N ASN A 276 58.74 24.81 6.21
CA ASN A 276 58.76 23.76 5.20
C ASN A 276 60.14 23.56 4.54
N LEU A 277 61.23 23.78 5.28
CA LEU A 277 62.59 23.49 4.86
C LEU A 277 63.02 22.08 5.30
N GLU A 278 63.78 21.39 4.44
CA GLU A 278 64.48 20.17 4.85
C GLU A 278 65.57 20.51 5.87
N ILE A 279 65.76 19.62 6.86
CA ILE A 279 66.75 19.82 7.91
C ILE A 279 68.17 19.69 7.31
N ASP A 280 68.92 20.79 7.28
CA ASP A 280 70.36 20.74 7.00
C ASP A 280 71.11 20.35 8.28
N LYS A 281 71.64 19.12 8.30
CA LYS A 281 72.43 18.62 9.43
C LYS A 281 73.78 19.35 9.60
N TRP A 282 74.30 19.98 8.55
CA TRP A 282 75.60 20.66 8.57
C TRP A 282 75.54 22.11 9.00
N ALA A 283 74.39 22.76 8.83
CA ALA A 283 74.17 24.10 9.37
C ALA A 283 74.35 24.10 10.89
N PRO A 284 74.91 25.14 11.52
CA PRO A 284 74.87 25.29 12.97
C PRO A 284 73.41 25.30 13.47
N THR A 285 73.18 24.98 14.75
CA THR A 285 71.82 24.98 15.30
C THR A 285 71.27 26.40 15.42
N TYR A 286 69.94 26.55 15.44
CA TYR A 286 69.33 27.87 15.68
C TYR A 286 69.70 28.38 17.09
N SER A 287 69.76 27.48 18.06
CA SER A 287 70.22 27.75 19.42
C SER A 287 71.67 28.24 19.46
N MET A 288 72.55 27.68 18.64
CA MET A 288 73.93 28.16 18.49
C MET A 288 73.96 29.54 17.85
N TYR A 289 73.21 29.74 16.77
CA TYR A 289 73.07 31.06 16.12
C TYR A 289 72.59 32.14 17.10
N MET A 290 71.57 31.84 17.90
CA MET A 290 71.04 32.76 18.91
C MET A 290 72.01 32.94 20.08
N GLY A 291 72.67 31.88 20.54
CA GLY A 291 73.66 31.91 21.62
C GLY A 291 74.94 32.68 21.26
N LEU A 292 75.27 32.78 19.97
CA LEU A 292 76.37 33.58 19.45
C LEU A 292 75.93 34.97 18.97
N HIS A 293 74.72 35.40 19.34
CA HIS A 293 74.19 36.75 19.08
C HIS A 293 73.97 37.07 17.59
N GLY A 294 73.63 36.04 16.80
CA GLY A 294 73.56 36.10 15.36
C GLY A 294 74.94 35.98 14.70
N TRP A 295 75.00 35.83 13.37
CA TRP A 295 76.27 35.59 12.67
C TRP A 295 77.27 36.74 12.80
N ASN A 296 76.81 37.96 13.03
CA ASN A 296 77.64 39.15 13.17
C ASN A 296 77.82 39.59 14.64
N GLY A 297 77.39 38.79 15.62
CA GLY A 297 77.60 39.05 17.04
C GLY A 297 76.90 40.30 17.58
N GLU A 298 75.98 40.85 16.79
CA GLU A 298 75.45 42.18 17.01
C GLU A 298 74.20 42.14 17.90
N CYS A 299 73.36 41.10 17.85
CA CYS A 299 72.15 41.05 18.70
C CYS A 299 72.45 40.41 20.07
N ASP A 300 73.19 41.13 20.92
CA ASP A 300 73.69 40.66 22.22
C ASP A 300 72.60 40.59 23.31
N GLY A 301 72.75 39.64 24.24
CA GLY A 301 72.14 39.70 25.58
C GLY A 301 70.66 39.41 25.68
N HIS A 302 70.11 38.51 24.84
CA HIS A 302 68.68 38.19 24.80
C HIS A 302 67.76 39.39 24.48
N ASN A 303 68.28 40.40 23.77
CA ASN A 303 67.51 41.56 23.32
C ASN A 303 66.69 41.27 22.05
N TYR A 304 65.82 40.27 22.09
CA TYR A 304 64.90 39.94 21.02
C TYR A 304 63.47 39.75 21.55
N SER A 305 62.50 39.85 20.65
CA SER A 305 61.08 39.65 20.93
C SER A 305 60.51 38.66 19.94
N LEU A 306 59.80 37.66 20.45
CA LEU A 306 59.01 36.75 19.62
C LEU A 306 57.82 37.52 19.02
N ARG A 307 57.73 37.57 17.69
CA ARG A 307 56.64 38.25 16.97
C ARG A 307 56.00 37.34 15.94
N PRO A 308 54.67 37.40 15.76
CA PRO A 308 53.99 36.65 14.72
C PRO A 308 54.34 37.21 13.34
N VAL A 309 54.77 36.33 12.43
CA VAL A 309 55.03 36.62 11.02
C VAL A 309 54.15 35.71 10.17
N ILE A 310 53.60 36.25 9.08
CA ILE A 310 52.79 35.47 8.13
C ILE A 310 53.72 34.99 7.03
N ILE A 311 53.86 33.67 6.90
CA ILE A 311 54.62 33.01 5.84
C ILE A 311 53.66 32.35 4.84
N LYS A 312 54.17 32.05 3.64
CA LYS A 312 53.43 31.31 2.61
C LYS A 312 54.06 29.95 2.38
N ILE A 313 53.30 28.89 2.66
CA ILE A 313 53.68 27.51 2.39
C ILE A 313 53.02 27.08 1.08
N HIS A 314 53.84 26.62 0.13
CA HIS A 314 53.34 26.08 -1.14
C HIS A 314 53.02 24.59 -0.99
N HIS A 315 51.80 24.20 -1.37
CA HIS A 315 51.40 22.80 -1.48
C HIS A 315 51.30 22.40 -2.95
N ASP A 316 52.06 21.38 -3.35
CA ASP A 316 52.00 20.84 -4.71
C ASP A 316 50.66 20.17 -5.02
N ALA A 317 50.31 20.14 -6.32
CA ALA A 317 49.11 19.46 -6.77
C ALA A 317 49.15 17.97 -6.41
N SER A 318 48.05 17.45 -5.88
CA SER A 318 47.94 16.07 -5.43
C SER A 318 46.63 15.43 -5.87
N THR A 319 46.45 14.14 -5.59
CA THR A 319 45.22 13.41 -5.94
C THR A 319 44.64 12.71 -4.72
N LYS A 320 43.31 12.71 -4.59
CA LYS A 320 42.58 11.98 -3.54
C LYS A 320 41.45 11.12 -4.13
N GLN A 321 41.03 10.09 -3.40
CA GLN A 321 39.86 9.26 -3.76
C GLN A 321 38.59 9.85 -3.15
N GLU A 322 37.55 10.03 -3.96
CA GLU A 322 36.21 10.43 -3.51
C GLU A 322 35.18 9.37 -3.87
N TRP A 323 34.32 8.97 -2.92
CA TRP A 323 33.23 8.04 -3.18
C TRP A 323 32.07 8.74 -3.91
N LYS A 324 31.72 8.25 -5.10
CA LYS A 324 30.55 8.68 -5.86
C LYS A 324 29.46 7.61 -5.77
N VAL A 325 28.24 8.05 -5.47
CA VAL A 325 27.07 7.16 -5.39
C VAL A 325 26.42 7.09 -6.76
N ASP A 326 26.44 5.91 -7.38
CA ASP A 326 25.80 5.63 -8.66
C ASP A 326 24.32 5.33 -8.50
N GLN A 327 23.97 4.60 -7.43
CA GLN A 327 22.60 4.24 -7.11
C GLN A 327 22.33 4.47 -5.63
N LYS A 328 21.26 5.21 -5.33
CA LYS A 328 20.82 5.45 -3.96
C LYS A 328 20.20 4.18 -3.38
N ALA A 329 20.38 3.99 -2.08
CA ALA A 329 19.69 2.95 -1.33
C ALA A 329 18.17 3.09 -1.48
N TYR A 330 17.46 1.97 -1.54
CA TYR A 330 16.00 1.96 -1.65
C TYR A 330 15.37 0.72 -1.05
N ASP A 331 14.08 0.85 -0.71
CA ASP A 331 13.27 -0.24 -0.20
C ASP A 331 12.33 -0.77 -1.30
N GLU A 332 12.35 -2.08 -1.50
CA GLU A 332 11.47 -2.77 -2.44
C GLU A 332 10.44 -3.63 -1.72
N LYS A 333 9.17 -3.52 -2.11
CA LYS A 333 8.10 -4.40 -1.60
C LYS A 333 7.90 -5.58 -2.54
N ILE A 334 8.34 -6.76 -2.13
CA ILE A 334 8.15 -8.00 -2.87
C ILE A 334 6.96 -8.80 -2.30
N ILE A 335 6.20 -9.44 -3.19
CA ILE A 335 5.12 -10.36 -2.79
C ILE A 335 5.76 -11.67 -2.34
N THR A 336 5.51 -12.09 -1.11
CA THR A 336 6.05 -13.34 -0.54
C THR A 336 5.04 -14.48 -0.48
N GLY A 337 3.77 -14.20 -0.77
CA GLY A 337 2.71 -15.20 -0.82
C GLY A 337 1.33 -14.56 -0.78
N TYR A 338 0.30 -15.39 -0.63
CA TYR A 338 -1.07 -14.92 -0.48
C TYR A 338 -1.76 -15.52 0.74
N GLN A 339 -2.50 -14.71 1.49
CA GLN A 339 -3.28 -15.13 2.65
C GLN A 339 -4.78 -14.89 2.46
N CYS A 340 -5.58 -15.87 2.85
CA CYS A 340 -7.02 -15.70 3.01
C CYS A 340 -7.38 -15.28 4.44
N ALA A 341 -8.49 -14.55 4.61
CA ALA A 341 -8.99 -14.15 5.93
C ALA A 341 -9.38 -15.32 6.87
N CYS A 342 -9.40 -16.57 6.38
CA CYS A 342 -9.53 -17.76 7.22
C CYS A 342 -8.19 -18.33 7.71
N GLY A 343 -7.06 -17.68 7.42
CA GLY A 343 -5.71 -18.08 7.82
C GLY A 343 -4.96 -18.94 6.80
N LYS A 344 -5.63 -19.49 5.78
CA LYS A 344 -4.94 -20.29 4.75
C LYS A 344 -4.01 -19.43 3.90
N THR A 345 -2.79 -19.91 3.69
CA THR A 345 -1.78 -19.33 2.80
C THR A 345 -1.61 -20.17 1.53
N LYS A 346 -1.05 -19.57 0.47
CA LYS A 346 -0.59 -20.26 -0.74
C LYS A 346 0.46 -19.46 -1.49
#